data_AF-A0A8S2DU50-F1
#
_entry.id   AF-A0A8S2DU50-F1
#
_cell.length_a   1.000
_cell.length_b   1.000
_cell.length_c   1.000
_cell.angle_alpha   90.00
_cell.angle_beta   90.00
_cell.angle_gamma   90.00
#
_symmetry.space_group_name_H-M   'P 1'
#
loop_
_entity.id
_entity.type
_entity.pdbx_description
1 polymer ?
#
loop_
_entity_poly.entity_id
_entity_poly.type
_entity_poly.pdbx_seq_one_letter_code
_entity_poly.pdbx_strand_id
1 'polypeptide(L)' 'GGWLLIPHTFEFYQGQSNRLSDRIQFRRLSNDDQNKIDPHVTHRGLNGWVYERLAP' A
#
# COMPACT_ATOMS: atom_id res chain seq x y z
N GLY A 1 -21.12 -0.23 23.33
CA GLY A 1 -19.65 -0.12 23.21
C GLY A 1 -19.26 -0.14 21.74
N GLY A 2 -17.98 0.08 21.42
CA GLY A 2 -17.48 0.09 20.04
C GLY A 2 -15.99 -0.25 19.97
N TRP A 3 -15.50 -0.48 18.75
CA TRP A 3 -14.11 -0.87 18.48
C TRP A 3 -13.45 0.14 17.54
N LEU A 4 -12.14 0.34 17.71
CA LEU A 4 -11.31 1.12 16.80
C LEU A 4 -10.52 0.17 15.90
N LEU A 5 -10.68 0.31 14.58
CA LEU A 5 -9.86 -0.38 13.60
C LEU A 5 -8.66 0.50 13.24
N ILE A 6 -7.45 0.02 13.53
CA ILE A 6 -6.20 0.66 13.11
C ILE A 6 -5.66 -0.16 11.93
N PRO A 7 -5.66 0.36 10.70
CA PRO A 7 -5.21 -0.39 9.54
C PRO A 7 -3.68 -0.54 9.54
N HIS A 8 -3.21 -1.77 9.31
CA HIS A 8 -1.81 -2.06 9.00
C HIS A 8 -1.54 -2.01 7.48
N THR A 9 -2.59 -2.21 6.68
CA THR A 9 -2.58 -2.14 5.23
C THR A 9 -3.94 -1.61 4.74
N PHE A 10 -3.95 -0.93 3.60
CA PHE A 10 -5.17 -0.53 2.89
C PHE A 10 -4.86 -0.29 1.41
N GLU A 11 -5.87 -0.37 0.54
CA GLU A 11 -5.72 -0.21 -0.91
C GLU A 11 -6.68 0.86 -1.43
N PHE A 12 -6.21 1.69 -2.35
CA PHE A 12 -7.07 2.48 -3.23
C PHE A 12 -7.18 1.78 -4.58
N TYR A 13 -8.41 1.42 -4.92
CA TYR A 13 -8.76 0.82 -6.20
C TYR A 13 -9.53 1.82 -7.05
N GLN A 14 -9.03 2.10 -8.25
CA GLN A 14 -9.72 2.91 -9.24
C GLN A 14 -9.97 2.08 -10.51
N GLY A 15 -11.24 1.75 -10.74
CA GLY A 15 -11.66 1.06 -11.96
C GLY A 15 -11.51 1.96 -13.19
N GLN A 16 -10.92 1.43 -14.26
CA GLN A 16 -10.84 2.10 -15.57
C GLN A 16 -11.66 1.33 -16.61
N SER A 17 -12.26 2.04 -17.57
CA SER A 17 -13.08 1.44 -18.64
C SER A 17 -12.30 0.47 -19.55
N ASN A 18 -10.97 0.61 -19.61
CA ASN A 18 -10.06 -0.25 -20.38
C ASN A 18 -9.63 -1.52 -19.62
N ARG A 19 -10.22 -1.82 -18.45
CA ARG A 19 -9.87 -2.94 -17.55
C ARG A 19 -8.45 -2.90 -16.96
N LEU A 20 -7.71 -1.83 -17.18
CA LEU A 20 -6.42 -1.59 -16.55
C LEU A 20 -6.65 -0.71 -15.31
N SER A 21 -7.19 -1.32 -14.26
CA SER A 21 -7.46 -0.60 -13.00
C SER A 21 -6.15 -0.19 -12.32
N ASP A 22 -6.20 0.98 -11.69
CA ASP A 22 -5.11 1.42 -10.82
C ASP A 22 -5.36 0.87 -9.42
N ARG A 23 -4.35 0.16 -8.91
CA ARG A 23 -4.35 -0.40 -7.57
C ARG A 23 -3.14 0.09 -6.83
N ILE A 24 -3.34 0.93 -5.84
CA ILE A 24 -2.26 1.47 -4.99
C ILE A 24 -2.45 0.93 -3.59
N GLN A 25 -1.55 0.05 -3.16
CA GLN A 25 -1.58 -0.55 -1.83
C GLN A 25 -0.62 0.21 -0.90
N PHE A 26 -1.11 0.56 0.28
CA PHE A 26 -0.34 1.15 1.37
C PHE A 26 -0.14 0.11 2.47
N ARG A 27 1.08 -0.01 2.98
CA ARG A 27 1.42 -0.88 4.12
C ARG A 27 2.38 -0.21 5.08
N ARG A 28 2.30 -0.56 6.36
CA ARG A 28 3.29 -0.17 7.37
C ARG A 28 4.55 -1.02 7.20
N LEU A 29 5.72 -0.39 7.22
CA LEU A 29 6.97 -1.13 7.30
C LEU A 29 7.16 -1.68 8.71
N SER A 30 7.27 -3.00 8.83
CA SER A 30 7.86 -3.63 10.00
C SER A 30 9.39 -3.51 9.95
N ASN A 31 10.07 -3.63 11.10
CA ASN A 31 11.54 -3.58 11.14
C ASN A 31 12.19 -4.68 10.28
N ASP A 32 11.51 -5.83 10.13
CA ASP A 32 11.99 -6.96 9.32
C ASP A 32 11.80 -6.75 7.81
N ASP A 33 10.87 -5.87 7.42
CA ASP A 33 10.58 -5.59 6.01
C ASP A 33 11.47 -4.52 5.40
N GLN A 34 12.22 -3.75 6.21
CA GLN A 34 13.09 -2.68 5.70
C GLN A 34 14.14 -3.19 4.71
N ASN A 35 14.64 -4.42 4.91
CA ASN A 35 15.63 -5.05 4.04
C ASN A 35 15.03 -5.73 2.80
N LYS A 36 13.70 -5.81 2.71
CA LYS A 36 12.99 -6.49 1.61
C LYS A 36 12.32 -5.51 0.64
N ILE A 37 12.55 -4.21 0.80
CA ILE A 37 11.95 -3.18 -0.05
C ILE A 37 12.78 -3.07 -1.33
N ASP A 38 12.13 -3.25 -2.48
CA ASP A 38 12.71 -2.87 -3.76
C ASP A 38 12.46 -1.36 -3.99
N PRO A 39 13.51 -0.51 -3.99
CA PRO A 39 13.37 0.93 -4.18
C PRO A 39 12.84 1.33 -5.56
N HIS A 40 12.82 0.42 -6.54
CA HIS A 40 12.25 0.69 -7.86
C HIS A 40 10.73 0.55 -7.92
N VAL A 41 10.13 -0.22 -7.00
CA VAL A 41 8.71 -0.57 -7.04
C VAL A 41 7.96 -0.02 -5.82
N THR A 42 8.65 0.10 -4.69
CA THR A 42 8.07 0.58 -3.44
C THR A 42 8.49 2.02 -3.15
N HIS A 43 7.51 2.87 -2.93
CA HIS A 43 7.68 4.28 -2.62
C HIS A 43 7.44 4.57 -1.14
N ARG A 44 8.20 5.52 -0.58
CA ARG A 44 8.03 5.97 0.81
C ARG A 44 6.87 6.97 0.91
N GLY A 45 5.91 6.66 1.76
CA GLY A 45 4.82 7.54 2.16
C GLY A 45 5.11 8.28 3.46
N LEU A 46 4.11 8.99 3.97
CA LEU A 46 4.19 9.73 5.22
C LEU A 46 4.06 8.79 6.43
N ASN A 47 4.56 9.22 7.59
CA ASN A 47 4.36 8.55 8.88
C ASN A 47 4.76 7.06 8.91
N GLY A 48 5.74 6.62 8.11
CA GLY A 48 6.17 5.20 8.08
C GLY A 48 5.30 4.29 7.21
N TRP A 49 4.43 4.87 6.38
CA TRP A 49 3.77 4.15 5.30
C TRP A 49 4.73 3.97 4.12
N VAL A 50 4.59 2.86 3.42
CA VAL A 50 5.09 2.68 2.06
C VAL A 50 3.93 2.29 1.16
N TYR A 51 4.09 2.54 -0.13
CA TYR A 51 3.09 2.17 -1.12
C TYR A 51 3.71 1.69 -2.42
N GLU A 52 2.96 0.87 -3.14
CA GLU A 52 3.35 0.31 -4.42
C GLU A 52 2.12 0.16 -5.33
N ARG A 53 2.36 0.13 -6.63
CA ARG A 53 1.32 -0.09 -7.64
C ARG A 53 1.22 -1.58 -7.93
N LEU A 54 0.04 -2.14 -7.78
CA LEU A 54 -0.26 -3.54 -8.12
C LEU A 54 -0.82 -3.63 -9.54
N ALA A 55 -0.62 -4.79 -10.17
CA ALA A 55 -1.29 -5.10 -11.42
C ALA A 55 -2.82 -5.17 -11.22
N PRO A 56 -3.62 -4.82 -12.24
CA PRO A 56 -5.08 -4.95 -12.23
C PRO A 56 -5.56 -6.33 -11.77
#